data_AF-A0A2N2LBN1-F1
#
_entry.id   AF-A0A2N2LBN1-F1
#
_cell.length_a   1.000
_cell.length_b   1.000
_cell.length_c   1.000
_cell.angle_alpha   90.00
_cell.angle_beta   90.00
_cell.angle_gamma   90.00
#
_symmetry.space_group_name_H-M   'P 1'
#
loop_
_entity.id
_entity.type
_entity.pdbx_description
1 polymer ?
#
loop_
_entity_poly.entity_id
_entity_poly.type
_entity_poly.pdbx_seq_one_letter_code
_entity_poly.pdbx_strand_id
1 'polypeptide(L)'
;MTDKELLYNFAGQYNRPFTLETMAAFTTVSIESIPPILAELIKTEKVKQIESNPAIYVRCNRYHATLGYQHYKGWSFDLRSVHQLLDILEQGKYKSIRDIAQAINRSRQWVYIYLEALASIEVINLVGYVYIVVSRKNVPKIGRKVQKGILGQLRNLNKMHAYRRID
;
A
#
# COMPACT_ATOMS: atom_id res chain seq x y z
N MET A 1 3.99 24.52 -17.94
CA MET A 1 4.81 23.52 -17.23
C MET A 1 6.23 24.01 -17.28
N THR A 2 6.90 24.11 -16.14
CA THR A 2 8.28 24.61 -16.04
C THR A 2 9.30 23.49 -16.27
N ASP A 3 10.53 23.84 -16.66
CA ASP A 3 11.65 22.88 -16.77
C ASP A 3 11.82 22.05 -15.50
N LYS A 4 11.67 22.70 -14.33
CA LYS A 4 11.71 22.02 -13.03
C LYS A 4 10.63 20.94 -12.92
N GLU A 5 9.38 21.25 -13.25
CA GLU A 5 8.28 20.28 -13.20
C GLU A 5 8.51 19.10 -14.15
N LEU A 6 8.99 19.37 -15.36
CA LEU A 6 9.35 18.36 -16.36
C LEU A 6 10.39 17.38 -15.81
N LEU A 7 11.47 17.89 -15.23
CA LEU A 7 12.56 17.07 -14.69
C LEU A 7 12.13 16.29 -13.44
N TYR A 8 11.31 16.88 -12.56
CA TYR A 8 10.74 16.17 -11.42
C TYR A 8 9.80 15.04 -11.85
N ASN A 9 8.96 15.28 -12.87
CA ASN A 9 8.08 14.28 -13.43
C ASN A 9 8.87 13.14 -14.07
N PHE A 10 9.92 13.45 -14.84
CA PHE A 10 10.83 12.46 -15.39
C PHE A 10 11.45 11.60 -14.27
N ALA A 11 12.04 12.20 -13.24
CA ALA A 11 12.64 11.48 -12.11
C ALA A 11 11.62 10.61 -11.33
N GLY A 12 10.35 11.01 -11.30
CA GLY A 12 9.27 10.27 -10.66
C GLY A 12 8.77 9.06 -11.45
N GLN A 13 8.83 9.11 -12.78
CA GLN A 13 8.24 8.11 -13.68
C GLN A 13 9.28 7.20 -14.36
N TYR A 14 10.49 7.71 -14.62
CA TYR A 14 11.53 6.99 -15.34
C TYR A 14 12.26 6.00 -14.42
N ASN A 15 12.01 4.70 -14.62
CA ASN A 15 12.50 3.62 -13.75
C ASN A 15 13.73 2.87 -14.30
N ARG A 16 14.48 3.46 -15.24
CA ARG A 16 15.72 2.90 -15.82
C ARG A 16 16.93 3.80 -15.48
N PRO A 17 18.18 3.32 -15.60
CA PRO A 17 19.34 4.20 -15.46
C PRO A 17 19.29 5.22 -16.60
N PHE A 18 19.68 6.45 -16.30
CA PHE A 18 19.67 7.54 -17.28
C PHE A 18 20.92 8.40 -17.15
N THR A 19 21.21 9.09 -18.25
CA THR A 19 22.23 10.13 -18.34
C THR A 19 21.56 11.49 -18.51
N LEU A 20 22.35 12.57 -18.50
CA LEU A 20 21.89 13.93 -18.77
C LEU A 20 21.23 14.04 -20.15
N GLU A 21 21.81 13.39 -21.16
CA GLU A 21 21.31 13.36 -22.53
C GLU A 21 19.97 12.65 -22.63
N THR A 22 19.80 11.55 -21.88
CA THR A 22 18.52 10.84 -21.80
C THR A 22 17.46 11.78 -21.22
N MET A 23 17.78 12.46 -20.13
CA MET A 23 16.84 13.34 -19.45
C MET A 23 16.44 14.54 -20.32
N ALA A 24 17.40 15.15 -21.03
CA ALA A 24 17.15 16.20 -22.02
C ALA A 24 16.25 15.71 -23.16
N ALA A 25 16.53 14.53 -23.71
CA ALA A 25 15.76 13.97 -24.83
C ALA A 25 14.28 13.72 -24.47
N PHE A 26 14.00 13.23 -23.26
CA PHE A 26 12.62 12.93 -22.82
C PHE A 26 11.83 14.16 -22.36
N THR A 27 12.50 15.22 -21.91
CA THR A 27 11.85 16.41 -21.36
C THR A 27 11.89 17.61 -22.29
N THR A 28 12.69 17.55 -23.36
CA THR A 28 12.96 18.66 -24.27
C THR A 28 13.57 19.88 -23.57
N VAL A 29 14.10 19.68 -22.37
CA VAL A 29 14.81 20.70 -21.58
C VAL A 29 16.26 20.76 -22.05
N SER A 30 16.82 21.98 -22.12
CA SER A 30 18.23 22.17 -22.49
C SER A 30 19.15 21.41 -21.54
N ILE A 31 20.16 20.72 -22.09
CA ILE A 31 21.12 19.97 -21.28
C ILE A 31 21.87 20.86 -20.28
N GLU A 32 22.00 22.15 -20.58
CA GLU A 32 22.68 23.15 -19.74
C GLU A 32 21.86 23.56 -18.51
N SER A 33 20.53 23.47 -18.57
CA SER A 33 19.64 23.83 -17.45
C SER A 33 19.35 22.65 -16.51
N ILE A 34 19.76 21.43 -16.88
CA ILE A 34 19.58 20.22 -16.09
C ILE A 34 20.45 20.15 -14.82
N PRO A 35 21.78 20.42 -14.84
CA PRO A 35 22.66 20.25 -13.69
C PRO A 35 22.18 20.88 -12.37
N PRO A 36 21.69 22.14 -12.32
CA PRO A 36 21.24 22.73 -11.06
C PRO A 36 20.01 22.01 -10.49
N ILE A 37 19.08 21.57 -11.34
CA ILE A 37 17.86 20.86 -10.92
C ILE A 37 18.19 19.42 -10.52
N LEU A 38 19.13 18.78 -11.22
CA LEU A 38 19.62 17.45 -10.86
C LEU A 38 20.32 17.46 -9.51
N ALA A 39 21.09 18.49 -9.19
CA ALA A 39 21.69 18.66 -7.86
C ALA A 39 20.62 18.76 -6.76
N GLU A 40 19.50 19.45 -7.02
CA GLU A 40 18.35 19.48 -6.10
C GLU A 40 17.69 18.10 -5.94
N LEU A 41 17.51 17.36 -7.04
CA LEU A 41 16.96 16.00 -7.03
C LEU A 41 17.85 15.01 -6.27
N ILE A 42 19.18 15.19 -6.33
CA ILE A 42 20.14 14.41 -5.55
C ILE A 42 20.06 14.79 -4.07
N LYS A 43 20.07 16.09 -3.76
CA LYS A 43 19.96 16.60 -2.38
C LYS A 43 18.66 16.16 -1.69
N THR A 44 17.56 16.08 -2.44
CA THR A 44 16.25 15.63 -1.95
C THR A 44 16.06 14.11 -2.02
N GLU A 45 17.13 13.36 -2.28
CA GLU A 45 17.15 11.90 -2.36
C GLU A 45 16.10 11.31 -3.33
N LYS A 46 15.73 12.06 -4.38
CA LYS A 46 14.86 11.55 -5.45
C LYS A 46 15.65 10.73 -6.46
N VAL A 47 16.89 11.14 -6.71
CA VAL A 47 17.83 10.55 -7.66
C VAL A 47 19.17 10.35 -6.96
N LYS A 48 19.92 9.32 -7.34
CA LYS A 48 21.31 9.11 -6.92
C LYS A 48 22.18 8.81 -8.14
N GLN A 49 23.43 9.24 -8.08
CA GLN A 49 24.45 8.85 -9.03
C GLN A 49 25.00 7.46 -8.68
N ILE A 50 25.17 6.59 -9.67
CA ILE A 50 25.70 5.24 -9.51
C ILE A 50 27.03 5.02 -10.21
N GLU A 51 27.33 5.82 -11.22
CA GLU A 51 28.61 5.81 -11.92
C GLU A 51 29.06 7.25 -12.16
N SER A 52 30.37 7.47 -12.05
CA SER A 52 31.05 8.74 -12.24
C SER A 52 31.47 8.97 -13.70
N ASN A 53 31.86 7.91 -14.42
CA ASN A 53 32.28 8.00 -15.81
C ASN A 53 31.84 6.77 -16.64
N PRO A 54 30.83 6.88 -17.53
CA PRO A 54 30.00 8.06 -17.74
C PRO A 54 29.09 8.33 -16.52
N ALA A 55 28.64 9.57 -16.34
CA ALA A 55 27.75 9.92 -15.24
C ALA A 55 26.38 9.25 -15.43
N ILE A 56 26.08 8.23 -14.61
CA ILE A 56 24.81 7.50 -14.66
C ILE A 56 24.03 7.73 -13.38
N TYR A 57 22.75 8.03 -13.54
CA TYR A 57 21.82 8.33 -12.46
C TYR A 57 20.68 7.30 -12.41
N VAL A 58 20.14 7.10 -11.21
CA VAL A 58 18.95 6.27 -10.98
C VAL A 58 18.05 6.91 -9.94
N ARG A 59 16.74 6.67 -10.03
CA ARG A 59 15.79 7.02 -8.97
C ARG A 59 16.14 6.28 -7.67
N CYS A 60 16.19 6.97 -6.53
CA CYS A 60 16.53 6.36 -5.24
C CYS A 60 15.55 5.25 -4.83
N ASN A 61 14.25 5.45 -5.11
CA ASN A 61 13.20 4.46 -4.82
C ASN A 61 13.09 3.32 -5.84
N ARG A 62 14.03 3.18 -6.79
CA ARG A 62 13.98 2.13 -7.80
C ARG A 62 14.06 0.71 -7.21
N TYR A 63 14.88 0.57 -6.16
CA TYR A 63 15.05 -0.69 -5.42
C TYR A 63 14.39 -0.64 -4.06
N HIS A 64 13.46 0.29 -3.83
CA HIS A 64 12.50 0.10 -2.74
C HIS A 64 11.71 -1.15 -3.13
N ALA A 65 12.17 -2.30 -2.64
CA ALA A 65 11.35 -3.47 -2.58
C ALA A 65 10.12 -3.01 -1.82
N THR A 66 8.97 -2.93 -2.51
CA THR A 66 7.70 -3.11 -1.83
C THR A 66 7.88 -4.45 -1.13
N LEU A 67 8.21 -4.40 0.16
CA LEU A 67 8.60 -5.55 0.94
C LEU A 67 7.57 -6.64 0.65
N GLY A 68 8.01 -7.74 0.03
CA GLY A 68 7.16 -8.77 -0.58
C GLY A 68 6.11 -9.37 0.35
N TYR A 69 6.16 -9.02 1.63
CA TYR A 69 5.23 -9.39 2.68
C TYR A 69 3.81 -8.83 2.51
N GLN A 70 3.56 -7.88 1.61
CA GLN A 70 2.21 -7.35 1.34
C GLN A 70 1.52 -7.97 0.11
N HIS A 71 2.10 -9.02 -0.48
CA HIS A 71 1.54 -9.64 -1.67
C HIS A 71 0.82 -10.96 -1.36
N TYR A 72 -0.48 -11.02 -1.70
CA TYR A 72 -1.27 -12.25 -1.64
C TYR A 72 -2.02 -12.46 -2.95
N LYS A 73 -1.65 -13.48 -3.73
CA LYS A 73 -2.33 -13.85 -4.99
C LYS A 73 -2.55 -12.65 -5.94
N GLY A 74 -1.51 -11.83 -6.15
CA GLY A 74 -1.59 -10.64 -7.01
C GLY A 74 -2.20 -9.39 -6.35
N TRP A 75 -2.69 -9.49 -5.11
CA TRP A 75 -3.11 -8.33 -4.33
C TRP A 75 -1.94 -7.72 -3.57
N SER A 76 -1.90 -6.40 -3.51
CA SER A 76 -0.94 -5.64 -2.70
C SER A 76 -1.69 -4.87 -1.62
N PHE A 77 -1.27 -5.02 -0.37
CA PHE A 77 -1.91 -4.34 0.77
C PHE A 77 -1.26 -2.97 1.03
N ASP A 78 -1.99 -1.90 0.76
CA ASP A 78 -1.58 -0.53 1.09
C ASP A 78 -1.92 -0.21 2.55
N LEU A 79 -0.90 0.17 3.35
CA LEU A 79 -1.07 0.49 4.77
C LEU A 79 -2.05 1.66 5.00
N ARG A 80 -2.08 2.65 4.11
CA ARG A 80 -3.01 3.78 4.25
C ARG A 80 -4.46 3.31 4.18
N SER A 81 -4.77 2.46 3.19
CA SER A 81 -6.10 1.88 3.03
C SER A 81 -6.45 0.92 4.16
N VAL A 82 -5.46 0.22 4.75
CA VAL A 82 -5.66 -0.59 5.95
C VAL A 82 -6.11 0.28 7.12
N HIS A 83 -5.38 1.37 7.41
CA HIS A 83 -5.75 2.26 8.50
C HIS A 83 -7.13 2.87 8.31
N GLN A 84 -7.45 3.32 7.10
CA GLN A 84 -8.80 3.84 6.78
C GLN A 84 -9.90 2.79 7.05
N LEU A 85 -9.67 1.52 6.67
CA LEU A 85 -10.62 0.45 6.94
C LEU A 85 -10.81 0.24 8.45
N LEU A 86 -9.72 0.23 9.23
CA LEU A 86 -9.79 0.07 10.68
C LEU A 86 -10.51 1.23 11.36
N ASP A 87 -10.25 2.47 10.92
CA ASP A 87 -10.93 3.66 11.45
C ASP A 87 -12.45 3.57 11.24
N ILE A 88 -12.88 3.15 10.05
CA ILE A 88 -14.30 2.93 9.75
C ILE A 88 -14.88 1.85 10.66
N LEU A 89 -14.19 0.70 10.82
CA LEU A 89 -14.66 -0.39 11.67
C LEU A 89 -14.79 0.01 13.15
N GLU A 90 -13.93 0.90 13.65
CA GLU A 90 -14.02 1.42 15.03
C GLU A 90 -15.18 2.43 15.20
N GLN A 91 -15.52 3.19 14.16
CA GLN A 91 -16.59 4.19 14.20
C GLN A 91 -18.00 3.60 14.06
N GLY A 92 -18.14 2.39 13.51
CA GLY A 92 -19.44 1.81 13.20
C GLY A 92 -19.61 0.36 13.66
N LYS A 93 -20.82 -0.17 13.50
CA LYS A 93 -21.15 -1.57 13.83
C LYS A 93 -21.46 -2.34 12.55
N TYR A 94 -20.42 -2.78 11.86
CA TYR A 94 -20.56 -3.45 10.57
C TYR A 94 -20.73 -4.96 10.72
N LYS A 95 -21.83 -5.50 10.17
CA LYS A 95 -22.13 -6.95 10.21
C LYS A 95 -21.82 -7.67 8.91
N SER A 96 -21.76 -6.93 7.80
CA SER A 96 -21.58 -7.49 6.47
C SER A 96 -20.48 -6.78 5.68
N ILE A 97 -19.85 -7.53 4.77
CA ILE A 97 -18.88 -6.98 3.81
C ILE A 97 -19.51 -5.94 2.90
N ARG A 98 -20.81 -6.07 2.60
CA ARG A 98 -21.54 -5.13 1.74
C ARG A 98 -21.63 -3.75 2.39
N ASP A 99 -21.93 -3.70 3.69
CA ASP A 99 -22.07 -2.43 4.42
C ASP A 99 -20.72 -1.73 4.53
N ILE A 100 -19.66 -2.47 4.81
CA ILE A 100 -18.29 -1.94 4.87
C ILE A 100 -17.87 -1.39 3.50
N ALA A 101 -18.12 -2.16 2.43
CA ALA A 101 -17.79 -1.75 1.06
C ALA A 101 -18.46 -0.43 0.66
N GLN A 102 -19.72 -0.24 1.06
CA GLN A 102 -20.43 1.02 0.87
C GLN A 102 -19.82 2.15 1.69
N ALA A 103 -19.48 1.92 2.96
CA ALA A 103 -18.90 2.93 3.83
C ALA A 103 -17.51 3.42 3.39
N ILE A 104 -16.65 2.52 2.88
CA ILE A 104 -15.30 2.87 2.40
C ILE A 104 -15.26 3.21 0.90
N ASN A 105 -16.38 3.10 0.19
CA ASN A 105 -16.46 3.24 -1.27
C ASN A 105 -15.44 2.36 -2.02
N ARG A 106 -15.40 1.06 -1.69
CA ARG A 106 -14.53 0.05 -2.32
C ARG A 106 -15.34 -1.16 -2.78
N SER A 107 -14.73 -2.02 -3.59
CA SER A 107 -15.40 -3.25 -4.04
C SER A 107 -15.56 -4.26 -2.88
N ARG A 108 -16.58 -5.11 -2.95
CA ARG A 108 -16.81 -6.18 -1.95
C ARG A 108 -15.63 -7.15 -1.90
N GLN A 109 -15.02 -7.44 -3.04
CA GLN A 109 -13.85 -8.31 -3.13
C GLN A 109 -12.64 -7.69 -2.43
N TRP A 110 -12.41 -6.38 -2.61
CA TRP A 110 -11.36 -5.65 -1.92
C TRP A 110 -11.55 -5.77 -0.39
N VAL A 111 -12.76 -5.50 0.10
CA VAL A 111 -13.08 -5.62 1.54
C VAL A 111 -12.89 -7.05 2.04
N TYR A 112 -13.39 -8.05 1.31
CA TYR A 112 -13.24 -9.45 1.69
C TYR A 112 -11.77 -9.83 1.88
N ILE A 113 -10.91 -9.47 0.93
CA ILE A 113 -9.48 -9.81 0.95
C ILE A 113 -8.75 -9.08 2.07
N TYR A 114 -9.04 -7.79 2.28
CA TYR A 114 -8.44 -7.01 3.37
C TYR A 114 -8.87 -7.55 4.75
N LEU A 115 -10.15 -7.90 4.92
CA LEU A 115 -10.62 -8.49 6.17
C LEU A 115 -10.01 -9.88 6.43
N GLU A 116 -9.88 -10.74 5.40
CA GLU A 116 -9.17 -12.03 5.56
C GLU A 116 -7.72 -11.82 5.99
N ALA A 117 -7.01 -10.90 5.35
CA ALA A 117 -5.63 -10.61 5.69
C ALA A 117 -5.49 -10.09 7.12
N LEU A 118 -6.34 -9.15 7.54
CA LEU A 118 -6.35 -8.57 8.88
C LEU A 118 -6.74 -9.57 9.97
N ALA A 119 -7.73 -10.42 9.71
CA ALA A 119 -8.14 -11.47 10.66
C ALA A 119 -7.01 -12.50 10.82
N SER A 120 -6.28 -12.81 9.75
CA SER A 120 -5.17 -13.78 9.76
C SER A 120 -3.98 -13.36 10.62
N ILE A 121 -3.87 -12.08 10.95
CA ILE A 121 -2.83 -11.50 11.81
C ILE A 121 -3.42 -10.92 13.10
N GLU A 122 -4.65 -11.32 13.45
CA GLU A 122 -5.33 -10.99 14.71
C GLU A 122 -5.54 -9.48 14.94
N VAL A 123 -5.58 -8.68 13.86
CA VAL A 123 -5.87 -7.25 13.95
C VAL A 123 -7.36 -7.01 14.14
N ILE A 124 -8.20 -7.85 13.52
CA ILE A 124 -9.65 -7.79 13.64
C ILE A 124 -10.22 -9.12 14.10
N ASN A 125 -11.43 -9.07 14.64
CA ASN A 125 -12.22 -10.24 14.96
C ASN A 125 -13.71 -9.99 14.61
N LEU A 126 -14.53 -11.04 14.72
CA LEU A 126 -15.97 -10.95 14.63
C LEU A 126 -16.57 -11.31 15.99
N VAL A 127 -17.31 -10.40 16.62
CA VAL A 127 -17.97 -10.62 17.90
C VAL A 127 -19.43 -10.21 17.81
N GLY A 128 -20.35 -11.10 18.17
CA GLY A 128 -21.78 -10.87 17.99
C GLY A 128 -22.15 -10.60 16.53
N TYR A 129 -21.45 -11.24 15.59
CA TYR A 129 -21.56 -10.98 14.14
C TYR A 129 -21.16 -9.56 13.69
N VAL A 130 -20.51 -8.77 14.54
CA VAL A 130 -19.99 -7.44 14.20
C VAL A 130 -18.47 -7.52 14.07
N TYR A 131 -17.92 -6.92 13.01
CA TYR A 131 -16.47 -6.79 12.85
C TYR A 131 -15.93 -5.76 13.83
N ILE A 132 -14.90 -6.13 14.59
CA ILE A 132 -14.25 -5.26 15.57
C ILE A 132 -12.74 -5.25 15.36
N VAL A 133 -12.11 -4.12 15.67
CA VAL A 133 -10.65 -4.01 15.74
C VAL A 133 -10.20 -4.46 17.13
N VAL A 134 -9.29 -5.44 17.18
CA VAL A 134 -8.76 -5.98 18.44
C VAL A 134 -7.45 -5.29 18.79
N SER A 135 -6.56 -5.09 17.81
CA SER A 135 -5.26 -4.47 18.02
C SER A 135 -4.64 -4.03 16.70
N ARG A 136 -4.08 -2.82 16.65
CA ARG A 136 -3.35 -2.32 15.47
C ARG A 136 -1.88 -2.76 15.44
N LYS A 137 -1.36 -3.40 16.50
CA LYS A 137 0.07 -3.73 16.65
C LYS A 137 0.61 -4.61 15.51
N ASN A 138 -0.21 -5.48 14.95
CA ASN A 138 0.19 -6.40 13.90
C ASN A 138 -0.01 -5.85 12.47
N VAL A 139 -0.57 -4.65 12.28
CA VAL A 139 -0.83 -4.07 10.94
C VAL A 139 0.39 -4.10 10.01
N PRO A 140 1.63 -3.82 10.45
CA PRO A 140 2.81 -3.92 9.59
C PRO A 140 3.07 -5.34 9.01
N LYS A 141 2.45 -6.37 9.57
CA LYS A 141 2.57 -7.78 9.14
C LYS A 141 1.50 -8.17 8.11
N ILE A 142 0.63 -7.25 7.67
CA ILE A 142 -0.45 -7.56 6.73
C ILE A 142 0.09 -8.16 5.43
N GLY A 143 -0.61 -9.19 4.92
CA GLY A 143 -0.23 -9.92 3.72
C GLY A 143 0.78 -11.05 3.95
N ARG A 144 1.54 -11.04 5.06
CA ARG A 144 2.59 -12.05 5.34
C ARG A 144 2.02 -13.46 5.48
N LYS A 145 0.83 -13.56 6.06
CA LYS A 145 0.04 -14.79 6.19
C LYS A 145 -1.43 -14.44 5.99
N VAL A 146 -2.05 -15.02 4.98
CA VAL A 146 -3.50 -14.87 4.71
C VAL A 146 -4.14 -16.25 4.70
N GLN A 147 -4.89 -16.54 5.74
CA GLN A 147 -5.64 -17.78 5.89
C GLN A 147 -6.98 -17.67 5.16
N LYS A 148 -7.09 -18.38 4.02
CA LYS A 148 -8.33 -18.45 3.26
C LYS A 148 -9.46 -19.04 4.11
N GLY A 149 -10.64 -18.42 4.07
CA GLY A 149 -11.84 -18.90 4.75
C GLY A 149 -11.91 -18.56 6.24
N ILE A 150 -10.94 -17.82 6.79
CA ILE A 150 -10.93 -17.44 8.21
C ILE A 150 -12.19 -16.65 8.61
N LEU A 151 -12.72 -15.80 7.74
CA LEU A 151 -13.97 -15.06 8.02
C LEU A 151 -15.17 -16.00 8.19
N GLY A 152 -15.21 -17.12 7.46
CA GLY A 152 -16.23 -18.15 7.63
C GLY A 152 -16.07 -18.88 8.96
N GLN A 153 -14.84 -19.18 9.36
CA GLN A 153 -14.54 -19.79 10.66
C GLN A 153 -14.98 -18.87 11.82
N LEU A 154 -14.66 -17.58 11.75
CA LEU A 154 -15.10 -16.58 12.74
C LEU A 154 -16.63 -16.50 12.85
N ARG A 155 -17.34 -16.57 11.72
CA ARG A 155 -18.82 -16.62 11.72
C ARG A 155 -19.36 -17.88 12.38
N ASN A 156 -18.74 -19.04 12.15
CA ASN A 156 -19.16 -20.30 12.78
C ASN A 156 -18.89 -20.31 14.29
N LEU A 157 -17.77 -19.73 14.74
CA LEU A 157 -17.49 -19.57 16.17
C LEU A 157 -18.57 -18.72 16.86
N ASN A 158 -19.00 -17.62 16.23
CA ASN A 158 -20.10 -16.80 16.75
C ASN A 158 -21.43 -17.57 16.85
N LYS A 159 -21.73 -18.47 15.90
CA LYS A 159 -22.89 -19.36 15.99
C LYS A 159 -22.80 -20.26 17.21
N MET A 160 -21.69 -20.95 17.40
CA MET A 160 -21.50 -21.88 18.53
C MET A 160 -21.58 -21.17 19.89
N HIS A 161 -21.00 -19.97 20.01
CA HIS A 161 -21.09 -19.17 21.23
C HIS A 161 -22.50 -18.63 21.50
N ALA A 162 -23.33 -18.43 20.46
CA ALA A 162 -24.72 -18.06 20.64
C ALA A 162 -25.55 -19.23 21.20
N TYR A 163 -25.32 -20.47 20.73
CA TYR A 163 -26.01 -21.66 21.25
C TYR A 163 -25.69 -21.93 22.73
N ARG A 164 -24.43 -21.79 23.15
CA ARG A 164 -24.01 -22.03 24.55
C ARG A 164 -24.53 -21.01 25.58
N ARG A 165 -25.20 -19.93 25.16
CA ARG A 165 -25.80 -18.93 26.07
C ARG A 165 -27.30 -19.14 26.27
N ILE A 166 -27.88 -20.13 25.60
CA ILE A 166 -29.32 -20.45 25.65
C ILE A 166 -29.57 -21.70 26.52
N ASP A 167 -28.50 -22.37 26.97
CA ASP A 167 -28.50 -23.41 28.01
C ASP A 167 -28.11 -22.80 29.37
#